data_AF-J9ERB1-F1
#
_entry.id   AF-J9ERB1-F1
#
_cell.length_a   1.000
_cell.length_b   1.000
_cell.length_c   1.000
_cell.angle_alpha   90.00
_cell.angle_beta   90.00
_cell.angle_gamma   90.00
#
_symmetry.space_group_name_H-M   'P 1'
#
loop_
_entity.id
_entity.type
_entity.pdbx_description
1 polymer ?
#
loop_
_entity_poly.entity_id
_entity_poly.type
_entity_poly.pdbx_seq_one_letter_code
_entity_poly.pdbx_strand_id
1 'polypeptide(L)'
;MKLNSTPLRRIAQAFVIATKTKLDISGLKVPEHIDDAYFRRFNSKKAPKKGDANIFTQGTTEYIVSDQRKADQKAVDNMVLEVIRKHPEKKYLFGYLGSRFALGKNQFPHRMLF
;
A
#
# COMPACT_ATOMS: atom_id res chain seq x y z
N MET A 1 -1.46 6.51 -7.23
CA MET A 1 -1.69 5.23 -7.97
C MET A 1 -1.27 5.37 -9.43
N LYS A 2 0.04 5.35 -9.71
CA LYS A 2 0.54 5.56 -11.08
C LYS A 2 1.32 4.37 -11.68
N LEU A 3 1.65 3.35 -10.89
CA LEU A 3 2.52 2.26 -11.36
C LEU A 3 1.99 0.86 -11.04
N ASN A 4 1.74 0.55 -9.77
CA ASN A 4 1.42 -0.80 -9.30
C ASN A 4 0.04 -0.87 -8.60
N SER A 5 -0.80 0.15 -8.76
CA SER A 5 -2.12 0.28 -8.13
C SER A 5 -2.15 0.02 -6.62
N THR A 6 -1.01 0.16 -5.94
CA THR A 6 -0.88 -0.10 -4.50
C THR A 6 -0.96 1.22 -3.74
N PRO A 7 -1.96 1.41 -2.84
CA PRO A 7 -2.00 2.58 -1.98
C PRO A 7 -0.99 2.46 -0.84
N LEU A 8 -0.77 3.56 -0.12
CA LEU A 8 -0.11 3.57 1.18
C LEU A 8 -0.84 2.59 2.09
N ARG A 9 -0.13 1.52 2.48
CA ARG A 9 -0.68 0.39 3.20
C ARG A 9 0.35 -0.18 4.15
N ARG A 10 -0.13 -0.58 5.33
CA ARG A 10 0.64 -1.40 6.28
C ARG A 10 0.52 -2.87 5.93
N ILE A 11 1.64 -3.57 5.98
CA ILE A 11 1.74 -5.01 5.73
C ILE A 11 2.67 -5.60 6.78
N ALA A 12 2.31 -6.75 7.36
CA ALA A 12 3.21 -7.43 8.28
C ALA A 12 4.37 -8.08 7.51
N GLN A 13 5.57 -8.04 8.08
CA GLN A 13 6.80 -8.49 7.43
C GLN A 13 6.72 -9.95 6.94
N ALA A 14 6.00 -10.81 7.67
CA ALA A 14 5.81 -12.21 7.31
C ALA A 14 5.11 -12.42 5.95
N PHE A 15 4.40 -11.42 5.41
CA PHE A 15 3.71 -11.48 4.12
C PHE A 15 4.51 -10.85 2.98
N VAL A 16 5.76 -10.46 3.20
CA VAL A 16 6.60 -9.79 2.20
C VAL A 16 7.89 -10.59 1.99
N ILE A 17 8.34 -10.67 0.74
CA ILE A 17 9.67 -11.17 0.39
C ILE A 17 10.56 -9.95 0.12
N ALA A 18 11.64 -9.81 0.88
CA ALA A 18 12.62 -8.76 0.65
C ALA A 18 13.49 -9.13 -0.57
N THR A 19 13.51 -8.25 -1.57
CA THR A 19 14.35 -8.43 -2.76
C THR A 19 15.69 -7.68 -2.62
N LYS A 20 16.69 -8.06 -3.40
CA LYS A 20 18.02 -7.39 -3.43
C LYS A 20 17.98 -5.97 -3.96
N THR A 21 16.98 -5.63 -4.75
CA THR A 21 16.85 -4.30 -5.37
C THR A 21 16.56 -3.27 -4.29
N LYS A 22 17.49 -2.31 -4.12
CA LYS A 22 17.37 -1.24 -3.14
C LYS A 22 17.20 0.11 -3.85
N LEU A 23 16.36 0.96 -3.28
CA LEU A 23 16.25 2.37 -3.65
C LEU A 23 16.75 3.21 -2.49
N ASP A 24 17.59 4.20 -2.79
CA ASP A 24 18.02 5.16 -1.77
C ASP A 24 16.89 6.14 -1.45
N ILE A 25 16.37 6.03 -0.23
CA ILE A 25 15.21 6.76 0.28
C ILE A 25 15.63 7.80 1.34
N SER A 26 16.94 7.93 1.62
CA SER A 26 17.48 8.79 2.69
C SER A 26 16.99 10.25 2.68
N GLY A 27 16.72 10.81 1.50
CA GLY A 27 16.21 12.19 1.35
C GLY A 27 14.69 12.36 1.49
N LEU A 28 13.94 11.27 1.69
CA LEU A 28 12.48 11.29 1.72
C LEU A 28 11.96 11.55 3.13
N LYS A 29 11.28 12.68 3.32
CA LYS A 29 10.57 12.98 4.57
C LYS A 29 9.15 12.44 4.52
N VAL A 30 8.86 11.45 5.37
CA VAL A 30 7.48 10.98 5.58
C VAL A 30 6.77 11.98 6.49
N PRO A 31 5.57 12.46 6.14
CA PRO A 31 4.80 13.34 7.02
C PRO A 31 4.52 12.70 8.38
N GLU A 32 4.65 13.48 9.46
CA GLU A 32 4.52 12.99 10.85
C GLU A 32 3.12 12.46 11.17
N HIS A 33 2.09 12.93 10.46
CA HIS A 33 0.70 12.49 10.65
C HIS A 33 0.41 11.10 10.07
N ILE A 34 1.38 10.44 9.41
CA ILE A 34 1.26 9.07 8.91
C ILE A 34 1.71 8.10 10.01
N ASP A 35 0.84 7.88 10.98
CA ASP A 35 1.08 7.07 12.17
C ASP A 35 0.17 5.82 12.24
N ASP A 36 0.16 5.13 13.38
CA ASP A 36 -0.67 3.95 13.62
C ASP A 36 -2.16 4.27 13.59
N ALA A 37 -2.53 5.45 14.08
CA ALA A 37 -3.91 5.91 14.07
C ALA A 37 -4.39 6.20 12.64
N TYR A 38 -3.52 6.72 11.78
CA TYR A 38 -3.83 7.02 10.38
C TYR A 38 -4.30 5.78 9.61
N PHE A 39 -3.68 4.61 9.83
CA PHE A 39 -4.05 3.36 9.15
C PHE A 39 -5.13 2.55 9.85
N ARG A 40 -5.69 3.07 10.95
CA ARG A 40 -6.75 2.37 11.68
C ARG A 40 -7.92 2.07 10.76
N ARG A 41 -8.44 0.84 10.85
CA ARG A 41 -9.57 0.40 10.04
C ARG A 41 -10.80 1.20 10.43
N PHE A 42 -11.52 1.70 9.44
CA PHE A 42 -12.82 2.32 9.66
C PHE A 42 -13.80 1.25 10.18
N ASN A 43 -14.37 1.49 11.37
CA ASN A 43 -15.38 0.63 11.94
C ASN A 43 -16.76 1.07 11.41
N SER A 44 -17.27 0.34 10.41
CA SER A 44 -18.58 0.59 9.80
C SER A 44 -19.77 0.11 10.64
N LYS A 45 -19.51 -0.60 11.75
CA LYS A 45 -20.58 -1.07 12.64
C LYS A 45 -21.06 0.08 13.53
N LYS A 46 -22.27 0.58 13.26
CA LYS A 46 -22.98 1.45 14.21
C LYS A 46 -23.29 0.63 15.46
N ALA A 47 -22.89 1.12 16.64
CA ALA A 47 -23.27 0.46 17.88
C ALA A 47 -24.81 0.36 17.95
N PRO A 48 -25.39 -0.82 18.27
CA PRO A 48 -26.84 -0.93 18.40
C PRO A 48 -27.33 0.03 19.48
N LYS A 49 -28.36 0.82 19.18
CA LYS A 49 -29.10 1.54 20.23
C LYS A 49 -29.73 0.47 21.12
N LYS A 50 -29.60 0.60 22.45
CA LYS A 50 -30.22 -0.33 23.41
C LYS A 50 -31.73 -0.40 23.11
N GLY A 51 -32.21 -1.58 22.70
CA GLY A 51 -33.63 -1.87 22.46
C GLY A 51 -34.02 -2.24 21.02
N ASP A 52 -33.11 -2.22 20.06
CA ASP A 52 -33.46 -2.49 18.64
C ASP A 52 -33.42 -4.01 18.31
N ALA A 53 -34.56 -4.59 17.97
CA ALA A 53 -34.71 -6.02 17.63
C ALA A 53 -34.17 -6.40 16.23
N ASN A 54 -33.76 -5.40 15.44
CA ASN A 54 -33.33 -5.58 14.06
C ASN A 54 -31.79 -5.56 13.91
N ILE A 55 -31.12 -6.52 14.56
CA ILE A 55 -29.65 -6.66 14.54
C ILE A 55 -29.11 -6.92 13.11
N PHE A 56 -29.94 -7.47 12.22
CA PHE A 56 -29.58 -7.85 10.86
C PHE A 56 -29.76 -6.74 9.80
N THR A 57 -30.44 -5.63 10.10
CA THR A 57 -30.68 -4.53 9.15
C THR A 57 -29.70 -3.36 9.32
N GLN A 58 -28.62 -3.54 10.09
CA GLN A 58 -27.58 -2.51 10.22
C GLN A 58 -26.83 -2.38 8.89
N GLY A 59 -27.22 -1.37 8.10
CA GLY A 59 -26.55 -1.01 6.86
C GLY A 59 -25.07 -0.77 7.09
N THR A 60 -24.23 -1.61 6.50
CA THR A 60 -22.78 -1.43 6.50
C THR A 60 -22.47 -0.20 5.67
N THR A 61 -21.93 0.84 6.29
CA THR A 61 -21.41 1.99 5.54
C THR A 61 -20.17 1.55 4.75
N GLU A 62 -20.23 1.72 3.44
CA GLU A 62 -19.08 1.46 2.56
C GLU A 62 -17.94 2.41 2.89
N TYR A 63 -16.71 1.89 2.85
CA TYR A 63 -15.54 2.69 3.13
C TYR A 63 -15.24 3.61 1.93
N ILE A 64 -15.34 4.92 2.16
CA ILE A 64 -14.96 5.95 1.19
C ILE A 64 -13.60 6.49 1.58
N VAL A 65 -12.70 6.60 0.60
CA VAL A 65 -11.36 7.17 0.81
C VAL A 65 -11.49 8.68 1.04
N SER A 66 -11.00 9.16 2.18
CA SER A 66 -10.97 10.59 2.50
C SER A 66 -10.03 11.36 1.55
N ASP A 67 -10.32 12.65 1.35
CA ASP A 67 -9.52 13.49 0.47
C ASP A 67 -8.10 13.72 1.01
N GLN A 68 -7.94 13.71 2.33
CA GLN A 68 -6.63 13.70 3.00
C GLN A 68 -5.78 12.51 2.54
N ARG A 69 -6.33 11.29 2.56
CA ARG A 69 -5.60 10.09 2.11
C ARG A 69 -5.20 10.16 0.64
N LYS A 70 -6.01 10.79 -0.21
CA LYS A 70 -5.68 11.01 -1.63
C LYS A 70 -4.54 12.02 -1.79
N ALA A 71 -4.53 13.09 -0.99
CA ALA A 71 -3.47 14.10 -1.00
C ALA A 71 -2.14 13.52 -0.51
N ASP A 72 -2.16 12.81 0.61
CA ASP A 72 -0.97 12.17 1.19
C ASP A 72 -0.37 11.13 0.24
N GLN A 73 -1.22 10.33 -0.41
CA GLN A 73 -0.78 9.39 -1.44
C GLN A 73 -0.04 10.11 -2.57
N LYS A 74 -0.61 11.20 -3.09
CA LYS A 74 0.01 11.95 -4.20
C LYS A 74 1.35 12.55 -3.78
N ALA A 75 1.43 13.10 -2.57
CA ALA A 75 2.66 13.67 -2.05
C ALA A 75 3.77 12.62 -1.98
N VAL A 76 3.52 11.49 -1.30
CA VAL A 76 4.52 10.43 -1.14
C VAL A 76 4.85 9.75 -2.47
N ASP A 77 3.85 9.45 -3.31
CA ASP A 77 4.07 8.86 -4.64
C ASP A 77 5.00 9.74 -5.49
N ASN A 78 4.79 11.05 -5.50
CA ASN A 78 5.61 11.97 -6.31
C ASN A 78 7.07 11.93 -5.88
N MET A 79 7.33 11.95 -4.57
CA MET A 79 8.69 11.93 -4.05
C MET A 79 9.42 10.62 -4.39
N VAL A 80 8.74 9.47 -4.23
CA VAL A 80 9.30 8.15 -4.59
C VAL A 80 9.54 8.04 -6.10
N LEU A 81 8.62 8.55 -6.92
CA LEU A 81 8.77 8.54 -8.38
C LEU A 81 9.96 9.39 -8.85
N GLU A 82 10.28 10.49 -8.18
CA GLU A 82 11.48 11.28 -8.49
C GLU A 82 12.77 10.50 -8.21
N VAL A 83 12.83 9.77 -7.10
CA VAL A 83 13.97 8.88 -6.78
C VAL A 83 14.13 7.82 -7.86
N ILE A 84 13.04 7.14 -8.26
CA ILE A 84 13.07 6.12 -9.30
C ILE A 84 13.52 6.71 -10.64
N ARG A 85 13.09 7.93 -10.98
CA ARG A 85 13.49 8.61 -12.23
C ARG A 85 14.97 9.01 -12.27
N LYS A 86 15.60 9.22 -11.12
CA LYS A 86 17.04 9.50 -11.00
C LYS A 86 17.89 8.24 -11.10
N HIS A 87 17.31 7.06 -10.86
CA HIS A 87 18.02 5.79 -10.94
C HIS A 87 18.50 5.49 -12.38
N PRO A 88 19.72 4.97 -12.59
CA PRO A 88 20.23 4.65 -13.94
C PRO A 88 19.33 3.64 -14.66
N GLU A 89 18.80 2.65 -13.94
CA GLU A 89 17.93 1.59 -14.46
C GLU A 89 16.44 1.94 -14.42
N LYS A 90 16.07 3.23 -14.39
CA LYS A 90 14.68 3.68 -14.25
C LYS A 90 13.68 2.94 -15.15
N LYS A 91 14.04 2.70 -16.42
CA LYS A 91 13.17 2.01 -17.40
C LYS A 91 12.81 0.60 -16.92
N TYR A 92 13.80 -0.15 -16.42
CA TYR A 92 13.59 -1.50 -15.89
C TYR A 92 12.82 -1.47 -14.57
N LEU A 93 13.09 -0.51 -13.68
CA LEU A 93 12.36 -0.36 -12.42
C LEU A 93 10.87 -0.03 -12.63
N PHE A 94 10.54 0.83 -13.60
CA PHE A 94 9.14 1.10 -13.96
C PHE A 94 8.43 -0.17 -14.46
N GLY A 95 9.09 -0.95 -15.33
CA GLY A 95 8.56 -2.23 -15.78
C GLY A 95 8.41 -3.24 -14.64
N TYR A 96 9.42 -3.36 -13.80
CA TYR A 96 9.46 -4.28 -12.65
C TYR A 96 8.32 -4.00 -11.67
N LEU A 97 8.17 -2.75 -11.22
CA LEU A 97 7.12 -2.35 -10.29
C LEU A 97 5.71 -2.42 -10.92
N GLY A 98 5.58 -2.21 -12.22
CA GLY A 98 4.31 -2.37 -12.93
C GLY A 98 3.92 -3.83 -13.19
N SER A 99 4.87 -4.76 -13.09
CA SER A 99 4.65 -6.20 -13.34
C SER A 99 4.13 -6.92 -12.09
N ARG A 100 3.33 -7.97 -12.30
CA ARG A 100 2.86 -8.84 -11.22
C ARG A 100 3.84 -9.99 -11.06
N PHE A 101 4.19 -10.30 -9.81
CA PHE A 101 4.97 -11.50 -9.51
C PHE A 101 4.08 -12.76 -9.64
N ALA A 102 4.58 -13.76 -10.35
CA ALA A 102 3.98 -15.08 -10.46
C ALA A 102 5.08 -16.11 -10.73
N LEU A 103 4.86 -17.35 -10.30
CA LEU A 103 5.75 -18.46 -10.63
C LEU A 103 5.28 -19.13 -11.92
N GLY A 104 6.18 -19.20 -12.90
CA GLY A 104 5.97 -19.97 -14.12
C GLY A 104 6.21 -21.48 -13.94
N LYS A 105 6.00 -22.24 -15.01
CA LYS A 105 6.40 -23.65 -15.05
C LYS A 105 7.92 -23.76 -14.82
N ASN A 106 8.34 -24.73 -14.00
CA ASN A 106 9.74 -25.00 -13.65
C ASN A 106 10.46 -23.86 -12.90
N GLN A 107 9.73 -22.93 -12.29
CA GLN A 107 10.29 -21.91 -11.39
C GLN A 107 10.13 -22.34 -9.93
N PHE A 108 11.25 -22.59 -9.26
CA PHE A 108 11.27 -23.12 -7.89
C PHE A 108 11.68 -22.04 -6.87
N PRO A 109 10.78 -21.61 -5.95
CA PRO A 109 11.08 -20.53 -5.00
C PRO A 109 12.31 -20.76 -4.13
N HIS A 110 12.57 -22.00 -3.72
CA HIS A 110 13.72 -22.37 -2.90
C HIS A 110 15.07 -22.22 -3.63
N ARG A 111 15.07 -22.06 -4.96
CA ARG A 111 16.26 -21.79 -5.77
C ARG A 111 16.34 -20.33 -6.22
N MET A 112 15.30 -19.54 -5.98
CA MET A 112 15.27 -18.14 -6.36
C MET A 112 16.06 -17.31 -5.36
N LEU A 113 16.87 -16.39 -5.87
CA LEU A 113 17.47 -15.34 -5.08
C LEU A 113 16.61 -14.10 -5.26
N PHE A 114 15.81 -13.82 -4.24
CA PHE A 114 15.05 -12.58 -4.17
C PHE A 114 15.99 -11.42 -3.87
#